data_AF-T1IZ60-F1
#
_entry.id   AF-T1IZ60-F1
#
_cell.length_a   1.000
_cell.length_b   1.000
_cell.length_c   1.000
_cell.angle_alpha   90.00
_cell.angle_beta   90.00
_cell.angle_gamma   90.00
#
_symmetry.space_group_name_H-M   'P 1'
#
loop_
_entity.id
_entity.type
_entity.pdbx_description
1 polymer ?
#
loop_
_entity_poly.entity_id
_entity_poly.type
_entity_poly.pdbx_seq_one_letter_code
_entity_poly.pdbx_strand_id
1 'polypeptide(L)'
;MLEKGRRNRIRIGIAYQTRIPRLLSTPHTDPDEKSTLLWQPISEKNEQKLNTFLEIAVTKHKYSVEQALAFLISNENDFNAATNDLKLWAPIRGDKFTTDEVKKMVDYSLHEDVMDFVKLKEHVFPDKSMGSILQCYYNTWKMNS
;
A
#
# COMPACT_ATOMS: atom_id res chain seq x y z
N MET A 1 -14.02 40.65 -30.54
CA MET A 1 -13.19 39.59 -31.14
C MET A 1 -12.36 38.96 -30.03
N LEU A 2 -12.67 37.72 -29.64
CA LEU A 2 -11.94 36.98 -28.60
C LEU A 2 -10.76 36.26 -29.26
N GLU A 3 -9.53 36.64 -28.89
CA GLU A 3 -8.32 35.99 -29.41
C GLU A 3 -8.29 34.50 -29.03
N LYS A 4 -8.61 33.70 -30.02
CA LYS A 4 -8.50 32.24 -30.02
C LYS A 4 -7.04 31.89 -30.31
N GLY A 5 -6.15 31.97 -29.32
CA GLY A 5 -4.75 31.66 -29.61
C GLY A 5 -3.77 31.55 -28.44
N ARG A 6 -3.93 30.58 -27.52
CA ARG A 6 -2.83 30.12 -26.61
C ARG A 6 -3.15 28.93 -25.68
N ARG A 7 -3.75 27.83 -26.15
CA ARG A 7 -4.05 26.69 -25.24
C ARG A 7 -2.85 25.79 -24.84
N ASN A 8 -1.70 25.89 -25.53
CA ASN A 8 -0.48 25.13 -25.23
C ASN A 8 0.73 26.04 -24.95
N ARG A 9 0.64 26.99 -24.02
CA ARG A 9 1.81 27.78 -23.61
C ARG A 9 1.92 27.79 -22.08
N ILE A 10 3.15 27.69 -21.57
CA ILE A 10 3.43 27.71 -20.13
C ILE A 10 2.90 29.02 -19.56
N ARG A 11 2.01 28.92 -18.57
CA ARG A 11 1.41 30.09 -17.92
C ARG A 11 2.35 30.62 -16.86
N ILE A 12 2.60 31.93 -16.90
CA ILE A 12 3.49 32.63 -15.96
C ILE A 12 2.64 33.62 -15.17
N GLY A 13 2.88 33.73 -13.86
CA GLY A 13 2.17 34.62 -12.96
C GLY A 13 1.92 33.98 -11.59
N ILE A 14 1.54 34.80 -10.61
CA ILE A 14 1.34 34.38 -9.22
C ILE A 14 0.26 33.30 -9.04
N ALA A 15 -0.69 33.21 -9.97
CA ALA A 15 -1.71 32.16 -9.99
C ALA A 15 -1.19 30.80 -10.51
N TYR A 16 0.03 30.75 -11.05
CA TYR A 16 0.61 29.57 -11.70
C TYR A 16 1.98 29.18 -11.14
N GLN A 17 2.63 30.05 -10.38
CA GLN A 17 3.96 29.84 -9.81
C GLN A 17 3.88 29.65 -8.29
N THR A 18 4.73 28.80 -7.73
CA THR A 18 4.86 28.66 -6.28
C THR A 18 5.72 29.77 -5.67
N ARG A 19 5.53 30.06 -4.38
CA ARG A 19 6.44 30.92 -3.63
C ARG A 19 7.71 30.11 -3.33
N ILE A 20 8.85 30.63 -3.77
CA ILE A 20 10.15 30.00 -3.50
C ILE A 20 10.38 30.02 -1.98
N PRO A 21 10.49 28.85 -1.32
CA PRO A 21 10.79 28.80 0.10
C PRO A 21 12.17 29.39 0.38
N ARG A 22 12.31 30.09 1.50
CA ARG A 22 13.62 30.59 1.94
C ARG A 22 14.47 29.41 2.39
N LEU A 23 15.75 29.43 2.04
CA LEU A 23 16.71 28.46 2.54
C LEU A 23 16.84 28.64 4.06
N LEU A 24 16.49 27.59 4.81
CA LEU A 24 16.70 27.56 6.25
C LEU A 24 18.17 27.21 6.53
N SER A 25 18.81 27.96 7.42
CA SER A 25 20.22 27.75 7.78
C SER A 25 20.46 26.48 8.61
N THR A 26 19.41 25.91 9.18
CA THR A 26 19.45 24.69 9.99
C THR A 26 18.53 23.64 9.39
N PRO A 27 18.97 22.37 9.28
CA PRO A 27 18.10 21.29 8.82
C PRO A 27 16.90 21.14 9.77
N HIS A 28 15.71 21.05 9.19
CA HIS A 28 14.49 20.77 9.93
C HIS A 28 14.63 19.33 10.48
N THR A 29 14.79 19.19 11.79
CA THR A 29 15.10 17.90 12.44
C THR A 29 13.88 17.33 13.18
N ASP A 30 12.76 18.05 13.17
CA ASP A 30 11.55 17.53 13.80
C ASP A 30 11.05 16.32 13.00
N PRO A 31 10.89 15.15 13.65
CA PRO A 31 10.31 14.00 12.99
C PRO A 31 8.92 14.40 12.50
N ASP A 32 8.74 14.41 11.18
CA ASP A 32 7.50 14.85 10.55
C ASP A 32 6.38 13.92 11.05
N GLU A 33 5.40 14.47 11.78
CA GLU A 33 4.20 13.75 12.28
C GLU A 33 3.43 13.06 11.14
N LYS A 34 3.74 13.42 9.89
CA LYS A 34 3.18 12.85 8.66
C LYS A 34 3.82 11.52 8.23
N SER A 35 4.84 11.04 8.94
CA SER A 35 5.58 9.83 8.56
C SER A 35 5.66 8.82 9.70
N THR A 36 5.61 7.53 9.36
CA THR A 36 5.75 6.44 10.32
C THR A 36 6.86 5.52 9.84
N LEU A 37 7.80 5.19 10.72
CA LEU A 37 8.89 4.26 10.41
C LEU A 37 8.33 2.84 10.29
N LEU A 38 8.33 2.29 9.08
CA LEU A 38 7.88 0.91 8.82
C LEU A 38 9.02 -0.10 8.81
N TRP A 39 10.23 0.32 8.42
CA TRP A 39 11.40 -0.55 8.34
C TRP A 39 12.69 0.26 8.36
N GLN A 40 13.75 -0.34 8.89
CA GLN A 40 15.12 0.16 8.77
C GLN A 40 16.09 -1.00 8.50
N PRO A 41 17.21 -0.77 7.80
CA PRO A 41 18.22 -1.80 7.57
C PRO A 41 18.73 -2.40 8.89
N ILE A 42 18.82 -3.72 8.95
CA ILE A 42 19.40 -4.44 10.09
C ILE A 42 20.87 -4.78 9.82
N SER A 43 21.65 -4.98 10.88
CA SER A 43 23.02 -5.49 10.73
C SER A 43 23.03 -6.87 10.09
N GLU A 44 24.01 -7.15 9.23
CA GLU A 44 24.23 -8.45 8.56
C GLU A 44 24.20 -9.65 9.55
N LYS A 45 24.73 -9.46 10.76
CA LYS A 45 24.68 -10.46 11.84
C LYS A 45 23.27 -10.93 12.22
N ASN A 46 22.25 -10.10 12.02
CA ASN A 46 20.86 -10.39 12.38
C ASN A 46 20.02 -10.86 11.20
N GLU A 47 20.57 -10.91 9.98
CA GLU A 47 19.84 -11.26 8.77
C GLU A 47 19.25 -12.67 8.83
N GLN A 48 20.03 -13.65 9.31
CA GLN A 48 19.54 -15.00 9.50
C GLN A 48 18.35 -15.07 10.47
N LYS A 49 18.41 -14.30 11.58
CA LYS A 49 17.33 -14.23 12.57
C LYS A 49 16.07 -13.59 11.99
N LEU A 50 16.24 -12.55 11.17
CA LEU A 50 15.14 -11.92 10.46
C LEU A 50 14.43 -12.91 9.53
N ASN A 51 15.19 -13.66 8.73
CA ASN A 51 14.62 -14.63 7.82
C ASN A 51 13.82 -15.71 8.57
N THR A 52 14.36 -16.25 9.67
CA THR A 52 13.65 -17.21 10.52
C THR A 52 12.38 -16.60 11.14
N PHE A 53 12.44 -15.36 11.61
CA PHE A 53 11.28 -14.66 12.17
C PHE A 53 10.18 -14.45 11.12
N LEU A 54 10.53 -13.98 9.93
CA LEU A 54 9.59 -13.78 8.83
C LEU A 54 8.95 -15.10 8.39
N GLU A 55 9.74 -16.17 8.31
CA GLU A 55 9.22 -17.49 8.00
C GLU A 55 8.18 -17.95 9.03
N ILE A 56 8.44 -17.79 10.33
CA ILE A 56 7.49 -18.12 11.39
C ILE A 56 6.23 -17.27 11.29
N ALA A 57 6.37 -15.96 11.08
CA ALA A 57 5.23 -15.03 11.00
C ALA A 57 4.29 -15.39 9.82
N VAL A 58 4.85 -15.69 8.65
CA VAL A 58 4.09 -16.04 7.44
C VAL A 58 3.51 -17.45 7.52
N THR A 59 4.31 -18.44 7.89
CA THR A 59 3.90 -19.85 7.83
C THR A 59 2.92 -20.21 8.93
N LYS A 60 3.25 -19.84 10.18
CA LYS A 60 2.53 -20.25 11.39
C LYS A 60 1.40 -19.30 11.75
N HIS A 61 1.64 -18.00 11.63
CA HIS A 61 0.71 -16.98 12.10
C HIS A 61 -0.07 -16.28 10.98
N LYS A 62 0.26 -16.56 9.70
CA LYS A 62 -0.41 -16.01 8.51
C LYS A 62 -0.38 -14.48 8.43
N TYR A 63 0.64 -13.85 9.01
CA TYR A 63 0.91 -12.43 8.80
C TYR A 63 1.53 -12.19 7.43
N SER A 64 1.31 -11.01 6.88
CA SER A 64 2.11 -10.51 5.76
C SER A 64 3.52 -10.14 6.23
N VAL A 65 4.47 -10.11 5.31
CA VAL A 65 5.86 -9.68 5.58
C VAL A 65 5.88 -8.27 6.15
N GLU A 66 5.10 -7.35 5.58
CA GLU A 66 5.01 -5.95 6.02
C GLU A 66 4.53 -5.85 7.48
N GLN A 67 3.50 -6.61 7.85
CA GLN A 67 3.02 -6.66 9.23
C GLN A 67 4.10 -7.19 10.18
N ALA A 68 4.78 -8.27 9.80
CA ALA A 68 5.84 -8.86 10.62
C ALA A 68 6.99 -7.87 10.85
N LEU A 69 7.42 -7.13 9.81
CA LEU A 69 8.44 -6.10 9.92
C LEU A 69 8.00 -4.94 10.82
N ALA A 70 6.74 -4.50 10.71
CA ALA A 70 6.18 -3.46 11.57
C ALA A 70 6.19 -3.89 13.06
N PHE A 71 5.83 -5.14 13.37
CA PHE A 71 5.93 -5.69 14.72
C PHE A 71 7.37 -5.71 15.24
N LEU A 72 8.34 -6.04 14.38
CA LEU A 72 9.75 -6.06 14.75
C LEU A 72 10.29 -4.66 15.09
N ILE A 73 9.95 -3.66 14.28
CA ILE A 73 10.35 -2.26 14.53
C ILE A 73 9.67 -1.71 15.79
N SER A 74 8.39 -2.03 16.00
CA SER A 74 7.65 -1.62 17.20
C SER A 74 8.25 -2.21 18.49
N ASN A 75 8.97 -3.32 18.38
CA ASN A 75 9.67 -4.01 19.47
C ASN A 75 11.18 -3.70 19.49
N GLU A 76 11.62 -2.57 18.94
CA GLU A 76 13.03 -2.13 18.94
C GLU A 76 14.01 -3.14 18.30
N ASN A 77 13.53 -3.99 17.38
CA ASN A 77 14.27 -5.11 16.77
C ASN A 77 14.57 -6.29 17.72
N ASP A 78 13.81 -6.44 18.81
CA ASP A 78 13.83 -7.67 19.62
C ASP A 78 12.91 -8.75 18.99
N PHE A 79 13.56 -9.77 18.42
CA PHE A 79 12.89 -10.91 17.82
C PHE A 79 12.05 -11.73 18.81
N ASN A 80 12.45 -11.82 20.08
CA ASN A 80 11.72 -12.62 21.07
C ASN A 80 10.43 -11.93 21.49
N ALA A 81 10.50 -10.62 21.77
CA ALA A 81 9.35 -9.79 22.10
C ALA A 81 8.35 -9.78 20.92
N ALA A 82 8.84 -9.48 19.71
CA ALA A 82 8.01 -9.49 18.50
C ALA A 82 7.33 -10.85 18.26
N THR A 83 8.03 -11.97 18.48
CA THR A 83 7.45 -13.32 18.32
C THR A 83 6.33 -13.61 19.33
N ASN A 84 6.42 -13.04 20.53
CA ASN A 84 5.36 -13.19 21.52
C ASN A 84 4.14 -12.34 21.16
N ASP A 85 4.34 -11.12 20.67
CA ASP A 85 3.25 -10.26 20.20
C ASP A 85 2.50 -10.87 19.02
N LEU A 86 3.22 -11.52 18.08
CA LEU A 86 2.59 -12.24 16.96
C LEU A 86 1.59 -13.31 17.41
N LYS A 87 1.77 -13.90 18.59
CA LYS A 87 0.84 -14.91 19.14
C LYS A 87 -0.39 -14.27 19.77
N LEU A 88 -0.23 -13.06 20.30
CA LEU A 88 -1.26 -12.36 21.06
C LEU A 88 -2.24 -11.62 20.15
N TRP A 89 -1.76 -11.16 18.99
CA TRP A 89 -2.54 -10.33 18.09
C TRP A 89 -3.10 -11.17 16.93
N ALA A 90 -4.24 -10.75 16.37
CA ALA A 90 -4.76 -11.33 15.14
C ALA A 90 -4.19 -10.59 13.93
N PRO A 91 -3.80 -11.29 12.84
CA PRO A 91 -3.37 -10.62 11.61
C PRO A 91 -4.42 -9.66 11.09
N ILE A 92 -4.01 -8.44 10.72
CA ILE A 92 -4.91 -7.49 10.08
C ILE A 92 -5.34 -8.13 8.75
N ARG A 93 -6.65 -8.35 8.61
CA ARG A 93 -7.24 -8.95 7.41
C ARG A 93 -7.76 -7.80 6.56
N GLY A 94 -7.14 -7.58 5.40
CA GLY A 94 -7.78 -6.77 4.35
C GLY A 94 -9.06 -7.44 3.86
N ASP A 95 -9.83 -6.73 3.05
CA ASP A 95 -11.02 -7.28 2.39
C ASP A 95 -10.61 -8.48 1.53
N LYS A 96 -10.92 -9.67 2.01
CA LYS A 96 -10.68 -10.90 1.25
C LYS A 96 -11.82 -11.09 0.27
N PHE A 97 -11.44 -11.46 -0.95
CA PHE A 97 -12.36 -11.94 -1.96
C PHE A 97 -12.38 -13.47 -1.85
N THR A 98 -13.59 -14.03 -1.81
CA THR A 98 -13.80 -15.47 -1.93
C THR A 98 -13.49 -15.93 -3.35
N THR A 99 -13.22 -17.23 -3.52
CA THR A 99 -12.96 -17.82 -4.84
C THR A 99 -14.06 -17.48 -5.85
N ASP A 100 -15.32 -17.44 -5.41
CA ASP A 100 -16.45 -17.12 -6.28
C ASP A 100 -16.53 -15.62 -6.61
N GLU A 101 -16.20 -14.73 -5.68
CA GLU A 101 -16.06 -13.30 -5.98
C GLU A 101 -14.91 -13.04 -6.97
N VAL A 102 -13.78 -13.73 -6.82
CA VAL A 102 -12.68 -13.62 -7.78
C VAL A 102 -13.11 -14.11 -9.17
N LYS A 103 -13.85 -15.24 -9.26
CA LYS A 103 -14.41 -15.71 -10.53
C LYS A 103 -15.33 -14.68 -11.16
N LYS A 104 -16.25 -14.08 -10.39
CA LYS A 104 -17.14 -13.01 -10.89
C LYS A 104 -16.36 -11.82 -11.45
N MET A 105 -15.25 -11.45 -10.80
CA MET A 105 -14.39 -10.37 -11.29
C MET A 105 -13.68 -10.75 -12.61
N VAL A 106 -13.17 -11.97 -12.71
CA VAL A 106 -12.55 -12.49 -13.94
C VAL A 106 -13.57 -12.58 -15.06
N ASP A 107 -14.75 -13.14 -14.80
CA ASP A 107 -15.83 -13.24 -15.77
C ASP A 107 -16.22 -11.84 -16.27
N TYR A 108 -16.43 -10.88 -15.38
CA TYR A 108 -16.70 -9.49 -15.78
C TYR A 108 -15.60 -8.90 -16.67
N SER A 109 -14.32 -9.14 -16.32
CA SER A 109 -13.18 -8.66 -17.11
C SER A 109 -13.09 -9.24 -18.52
N LEU A 110 -13.66 -10.44 -18.74
CA LEU A 110 -13.65 -11.12 -20.04
C LEU A 110 -14.81 -10.68 -20.93
N HIS A 111 -15.92 -10.22 -20.34
CA HIS A 111 -17.11 -9.80 -21.08
C HIS A 111 -17.05 -8.31 -21.48
N GLU A 112 -16.33 -7.49 -20.73
CA GLU A 112 -16.19 -6.06 -20.99
C GLU A 112 -14.87 -5.75 -21.72
N ASP A 113 -14.95 -5.04 -22.85
CA ASP A 113 -13.76 -4.58 -23.61
C ASP A 113 -12.88 -3.61 -22.80
N VAL A 114 -13.47 -2.87 -21.86
CA VAL A 114 -12.79 -1.95 -20.95
C VAL A 114 -13.34 -2.13 -19.54
N MET A 115 -12.45 -2.28 -18.57
CA MET A 115 -12.83 -2.47 -17.17
C MET A 115 -13.44 -1.19 -16.55
N ASP A 116 -14.77 -1.20 -16.35
CA ASP A 116 -15.49 -0.15 -15.62
C ASP A 116 -15.63 -0.51 -14.13
N PHE A 117 -14.68 -0.04 -13.33
CA PHE A 117 -14.65 -0.34 -11.89
C PHE A 117 -15.82 0.26 -11.10
N VAL A 118 -16.45 1.34 -11.61
CA VAL A 118 -17.60 1.95 -10.94
C VAL A 118 -18.81 1.02 -11.07
N LYS A 119 -19.10 0.54 -12.29
CA LYS A 119 -20.17 -0.44 -12.54
C LYS A 119 -19.90 -1.77 -11.85
N LEU A 120 -18.64 -2.23 -11.87
CA LEU A 120 -18.24 -3.46 -11.18
C LEU A 120 -18.53 -3.36 -9.67
N LYS A 121 -18.23 -2.22 -9.05
CA LYS A 121 -18.58 -1.97 -7.65
C LYS A 121 -20.09 -1.95 -7.44
N GLU A 122 -20.84 -1.21 -8.25
CA GLU A 122 -22.29 -1.03 -8.04
C GLU A 122 -23.09 -2.32 -8.26
N HIS A 123 -22.75 -3.11 -9.28
CA HIS A 123 -23.54 -4.27 -9.67
C HIS A 123 -23.02 -5.60 -9.12
N VAL A 124 -21.72 -5.74 -8.90
CA VAL A 124 -21.10 -7.04 -8.55
C VAL A 124 -20.58 -7.06 -7.12
N PHE A 125 -20.00 -5.95 -6.64
CA PHE A 125 -19.40 -5.86 -5.30
C PHE A 125 -19.84 -4.61 -4.52
N PRO A 126 -21.15 -4.44 -4.23
CA PRO A 126 -21.65 -3.24 -3.56
C PRO A 126 -21.02 -3.05 -2.18
N ASP A 127 -20.79 -4.17 -1.47
CA ASP A 127 -20.29 -4.20 -0.09
C ASP A 127 -18.77 -4.05 0.02
N LYS A 128 -18.01 -4.14 -1.08
CA LYS A 128 -16.54 -4.04 -1.06
C LYS A 128 -16.11 -2.61 -1.33
N SER A 129 -15.00 -2.17 -0.72
CA SER A 129 -14.44 -0.87 -1.03
C SER A 129 -13.85 -0.83 -2.45
N MET A 130 -13.80 0.35 -3.07
CA MET A 130 -13.17 0.51 -4.41
C MET A 130 -11.69 0.09 -4.37
N GLY A 131 -10.97 0.43 -3.30
CA GLY A 131 -9.57 0.04 -3.14
C GLY A 131 -9.38 -1.47 -3.11
N SER A 132 -10.26 -2.18 -2.39
CA SER A 132 -10.24 -3.64 -2.29
C SER A 132 -10.50 -4.32 -3.64
N ILE A 133 -11.44 -3.77 -4.42
CA ILE A 133 -11.75 -4.26 -5.78
C ILE A 133 -10.54 -4.11 -6.70
N LEU A 134 -9.91 -2.93 -6.71
CA LEU A 134 -8.71 -2.68 -7.51
C LEU A 134 -7.56 -3.58 -7.08
N GLN A 135 -7.35 -3.73 -5.77
CA GLN A 135 -6.31 -4.60 -5.23
C GLN A 135 -6.53 -6.06 -5.63
N CYS A 136 -7.77 -6.56 -5.55
CA CYS A 136 -8.11 -7.91 -6.01
C CYS A 136 -7.84 -8.06 -7.51
N TYR A 137 -8.26 -7.11 -8.34
CA TYR A 137 -8.05 -7.15 -9.79
C TYR A 137 -6.56 -7.26 -10.14
N TYR A 138 -5.72 -6.39 -9.58
CA TYR A 138 -4.27 -6.44 -9.84
C TYR A 138 -3.59 -7.68 -9.27
N ASN A 139 -3.99 -8.13 -8.08
CA ASN A 139 -3.43 -9.35 -7.48
C ASN A 139 -3.78 -10.61 -8.26
N THR A 140 -5.01 -10.70 -8.80
CA THR A 140 -5.44 -11.83 -9.63
C THR A 140 -4.81 -11.78 -11.02
N TRP A 141 -4.73 -10.61 -11.64
CA TRP A 141 -4.17 -10.45 -12.98
C TRP A 141 -2.66 -10.71 -13.02
N LYS A 142 -1.91 -10.22 -12.03
CA LYS A 142 -0.45 -10.41 -11.91
C LYS A 142 -0.05 -11.88 -11.62
N MET A 143 -0.97 -12.70 -11.11
CA MET A 143 -0.72 -14.13 -10.86
C MET A 143 -0.97 -15.02 -12.10
N ASN A 144 -1.61 -14.48 -13.14
CA ASN A 144 -1.96 -15.20 -14.37
C ASN A 144 -1.15 -14.74 -15.61
N SER A 145 -0.15 -13.87 -15.44
CA SER A 145 0.82 -13.45 -16.47
C SER A 145 2.22 -13.97 -16.12
#